data_AF-A0A2D7ID20-F1
#
_entry.id   AF-A0A2D7ID20-F1
#
_cell.length_a   1.000
_cell.length_b   1.000
_cell.length_c   1.000
_cell.angle_alpha   90.00
_cell.angle_beta   90.00
_cell.angle_gamma   90.00
#
_symmetry.space_group_name_H-M   'P 1'
#
loop_
_entity.id
_entity.type
_entity.pdbx_description
1 polymer ?
#
loop_
_entity_poly.entity_id
_entity_poly.type
_entity_poly.pdbx_seq_one_letter_code
_entity_poly.pdbx_strand_id
1 'polypeptide(L)'
;MYYIYHIPGKKIGCTTNVQKRVVETQGYKPGEYEILFETNNMEEASMAERVLQKDLGYKVDRKPYKDLFKKTMNKYSSSDATTTFKVSPKEIDAKFLADLEIKNNYGTFKLDSTDKIDWVISNIHNSQFGPNSCYVYNKAMAAAAEFQKQKSDVDENVFDLIRQWAYEKGITSNGDPKT
;
A
#
# COMPACT_ATOMS: atom_id res chain seq x y z
N MET A 1 24.99 -0.43 20.18
CA MET A 1 24.59 0.24 21.43
C MET A 1 23.38 1.12 21.18
N TYR A 2 22.35 0.96 22.00
CA TYR A 2 21.16 1.78 22.09
C TYR A 2 21.17 2.48 23.44
N TYR A 3 20.81 3.76 23.44
CA TYR A 3 20.79 4.62 24.61
C TYR A 3 19.37 5.13 24.82
N ILE A 4 18.82 4.89 26.01
CA ILE A 4 17.61 5.56 26.46
C ILE A 4 18.02 6.82 27.21
N TYR A 5 17.63 7.96 26.66
CA TYR A 5 17.88 9.26 27.24
C TYR A 5 16.59 9.86 27.79
N HIS A 6 16.72 10.62 28.86
CA HIS A 6 15.66 11.37 29.48
C HIS A 6 16.00 12.86 29.43
N ILE A 7 15.01 13.65 29.00
CA ILE A 7 15.04 15.10 29.07
C ILE A 7 13.99 15.48 30.12
N PRO A 8 14.42 15.89 31.33
CA PRO A 8 13.53 16.20 32.43
C PRO A 8 12.41 17.17 32.03
N GLY A 9 11.18 16.81 32.35
CA GLY A 9 9.99 17.62 32.05
C GLY A 9 9.55 17.62 30.58
N LYS A 10 10.24 16.89 29.69
CA LYS A 10 9.90 16.85 28.26
C LYS A 10 9.56 15.46 27.74
N LYS A 11 10.51 14.53 27.75
CA LYS A 11 10.33 13.19 27.17
C LYS A 11 11.44 12.21 27.54
N ILE A 12 11.16 10.94 27.28
CA ILE A 12 12.13 9.84 27.24
C ILE A 12 12.13 9.30 25.82
N GLY A 13 13.31 8.99 25.29
CA GLY A 13 13.42 8.38 23.98
C GLY A 13 14.64 7.47 23.85
N CYS A 14 14.60 6.61 22.84
CA CYS A 14 15.70 5.74 22.46
C CYS A 14 16.46 6.29 21.23
N THR A 15 17.79 6.14 21.22
CA THR A 15 18.64 6.48 20.06
C THR A 15 19.90 5.62 20.04
N THR A 16 20.47 5.38 18.86
CA THR A 16 21.80 4.76 18.73
C THR A 16 22.94 5.78 18.85
N ASN A 17 22.64 7.07 18.67
CA ASN A 17 23.63 8.14 18.74
C ASN A 17 23.02 9.35 19.47
N VAL A 18 23.41 9.54 20.72
CA VAL A 18 22.91 10.63 21.58
C VAL A 18 23.45 11.97 21.11
N GLN A 19 24.74 12.08 20.80
CA GLN A 19 25.37 13.33 20.35
C GLN A 19 24.66 13.91 19.13
N LYS A 20 24.50 13.11 18.07
CA LYS A 20 23.85 13.57 16.84
C LYS A 20 22.37 13.91 17.05
N ARG A 21 21.65 13.08 17.81
CA ARG A 21 20.19 13.20 17.95
C ARG A 21 19.75 14.22 18.98
N VAL A 22 20.44 14.33 20.10
CA VAL A 22 20.07 15.15 21.27
C VAL A 22 20.81 16.49 21.26
N VAL A 23 22.11 16.48 20.99
CA VAL A 23 22.93 17.70 20.98
C VAL A 23 22.81 18.42 19.63
N GLU A 24 23.20 17.78 18.52
CA GLU A 24 23.25 18.46 17.22
C GLU A 24 21.87 18.74 16.64
N THR A 25 20.97 17.75 16.66
CA THR A 25 19.64 17.89 16.03
C THR A 25 18.65 18.65 16.91
N GLN A 26 18.67 18.41 18.22
CA GLN A 26 17.69 18.98 19.16
C GLN A 26 18.24 20.17 19.97
N GLY A 27 19.55 20.39 20.00
CA GLY A 27 20.18 21.55 20.63
C GLY A 27 20.38 21.45 22.15
N TYR A 28 20.17 20.29 22.77
CA TYR A 28 20.36 20.16 24.23
C TYR A 28 21.82 20.05 24.60
N LYS A 29 22.21 20.72 25.68
CA LYS A 29 23.58 20.70 26.18
C LYS A 29 23.80 19.52 27.14
N PRO A 30 25.06 19.04 27.28
CA PRO A 30 25.41 18.12 28.35
C PRO A 30 25.02 18.70 29.72
N GLY A 31 24.15 18.01 30.45
CA GLY A 31 23.55 18.47 31.72
C GLY A 31 22.04 18.78 31.64
N GLU A 32 21.48 18.95 30.45
CA GLU A 32 20.03 19.10 30.23
C GLU A 32 19.33 17.78 29.91
N TYR A 33 20.11 16.71 29.75
CA TYR A 33 19.63 15.35 29.52
C TYR A 33 20.50 14.36 30.29
N GLU A 34 19.91 13.21 30.60
CA GLU A 34 20.58 12.10 31.26
C GLU A 34 20.38 10.80 30.47
N ILE A 35 21.34 9.89 30.58
CA ILE A 35 21.24 8.55 29.99
C ILE A 35 20.81 7.60 31.11
N LEU A 36 19.64 6.98 30.95
CA LEU A 36 19.04 6.11 31.97
C LEU A 36 19.43 4.64 31.78
N PHE A 37 19.61 4.21 30.54
CA PHE A 37 19.89 2.81 30.24
C PHE A 37 20.64 2.67 28.92
N GLU A 38 21.58 1.72 28.88
CA GLU A 38 22.40 1.40 27.73
C GLU A 38 22.38 -0.12 27.50
N THR A 39 22.10 -0.55 26.27
CA THR A 39 22.15 -1.97 25.91
C THR A 39 22.56 -2.15 24.45
N ASN A 40 23.13 -3.30 24.13
CA ASN A 40 23.39 -3.70 22.74
C ASN A 40 22.17 -4.35 22.06
N ASN A 41 21.16 -4.74 22.84
CA ASN A 41 19.97 -5.42 22.34
C ASN A 41 18.84 -4.42 22.04
N MET A 42 18.34 -4.45 20.80
CA MET A 42 17.26 -3.55 20.35
C MET A 42 15.94 -3.79 21.09
N GLU A 43 15.64 -5.06 21.42
CA GLU A 43 14.36 -5.42 22.05
C GLU A 43 14.31 -4.93 23.50
N GLU A 44 15.40 -5.17 24.24
CA GLU A 44 15.56 -4.68 25.61
C GLU A 44 15.47 -3.16 25.66
N ALA A 45 16.14 -2.46 24.74
CA ALA A 45 16.09 -1.00 24.69
C ALA A 45 14.67 -0.48 24.48
N SER A 46 13.93 -1.11 23.55
CA SER A 46 12.55 -0.72 23.24
C SER A 46 11.57 -1.03 24.38
N MET A 47 11.81 -2.09 25.14
CA MET A 47 11.01 -2.39 26.34
C MET A 47 11.32 -1.43 27.48
N ALA A 48 12.60 -1.18 27.74
CA ALA A 48 13.05 -0.24 28.78
C ALA A 48 12.50 1.17 28.55
N GLU A 49 12.54 1.68 27.32
CA GLU A 49 11.93 2.96 26.94
C GLU A 49 10.44 3.02 27.34
N ARG A 50 9.65 2.00 27.00
CA ARG A 50 8.21 1.96 27.33
C ARG A 50 7.95 1.88 28.82
N VAL A 51 8.77 1.12 29.56
CA VAL A 51 8.66 1.02 31.02
C VAL A 51 8.94 2.37 31.65
N LEU A 52 10.06 3.01 31.27
CA LEU A 52 10.46 4.31 31.79
C LEU A 52 9.47 5.43 31.43
N GLN A 53 8.90 5.41 30.22
CA GLN A 53 7.83 6.34 29.83
C GLN A 53 6.62 6.23 30.75
N LYS A 54 6.20 5.01 31.11
CA LYS A 54 5.07 4.79 32.03
C LYS A 54 5.41 5.21 33.46
N ASP A 55 6.57 4.79 33.95
CA ASP A 55 6.99 4.99 35.34
C ASP A 55 7.17 6.48 35.67
N LEU A 56 7.76 7.24 34.73
CA LEU A 56 7.96 8.68 34.86
C LEU A 56 6.77 9.52 34.36
N GLY A 57 5.64 8.88 34.03
CA GLY A 57 4.38 9.57 33.68
C GLY A 57 4.38 10.28 32.32
N TYR A 58 5.31 9.94 31.41
CA TYR A 58 5.34 10.46 30.06
C TYR A 58 4.38 9.73 29.12
N LYS A 59 3.98 10.39 28.04
CA LYS A 59 3.15 9.79 27.00
C LYS A 59 3.91 8.65 26.32
N VAL A 60 3.36 7.44 26.42
CA VAL A 60 3.93 6.24 25.79
C VAL A 60 3.83 6.33 24.26
N ASP A 61 4.92 5.97 23.59
CA ASP A 61 4.96 5.94 22.12
C ASP A 61 4.02 4.89 21.52
N ARG A 62 3.28 5.28 20.47
CA ARG A 62 2.34 4.38 19.77
C ARG A 62 3.05 3.27 18.99
N LYS A 63 4.24 3.57 18.45
CA LYS A 63 5.07 2.61 17.71
C LYS A 63 6.37 2.43 18.48
N PRO A 64 6.74 1.19 18.87
CA PRO A 64 7.97 0.94 19.60
C PRO A 64 9.19 1.20 18.71
N TYR A 65 10.31 1.57 19.32
CA TYR A 65 11.58 1.84 18.64
C TYR A 65 12.02 0.69 17.69
N LYS A 66 11.78 -0.57 18.08
CA LYS A 66 12.05 -1.75 17.25
C LYS A 66 11.36 -1.73 15.88
N ASP A 67 10.16 -1.16 15.81
CA ASP A 67 9.35 -1.14 14.59
C ASP A 67 9.49 0.16 13.80
N LEU A 68 10.28 1.14 14.27
CA LEU A 68 10.52 2.40 13.55
C LEU A 68 11.28 2.18 12.23
N PHE A 69 12.12 1.15 12.14
CA PHE A 69 13.00 0.92 10.99
C PHE A 69 12.47 -0.12 9.99
N LYS A 70 11.34 -0.79 10.28
CA LYS A 70 10.69 -1.70 9.33
C LYS A 70 9.98 -0.89 8.24
N LYS A 71 10.74 -0.35 7.30
CA LYS A 71 10.21 0.23 6.07
C LYS A 71 10.09 -0.90 5.04
N THR A 72 8.98 -1.64 5.07
CA THR A 72 8.64 -2.52 3.94
C THR A 72 8.40 -1.63 2.72
N MET A 73 9.29 -1.73 1.73
CA MET A 73 9.07 -1.05 0.46
C MET A 73 7.98 -1.80 -0.29
N ASN A 74 6.81 -1.17 -0.46
CA ASN A 74 5.78 -1.70 -1.35
C ASN A 74 6.39 -1.87 -2.74
N LYS A 75 6.24 -3.07 -3.32
CA LYS A 75 6.74 -3.44 -4.66
C LYS A 75 6.19 -2.53 -5.76
N TYR A 76 4.99 -2.01 -5.55
CA TYR A 76 4.29 -1.10 -6.46
C TYR A 76 3.45 -0.09 -5.67
N SER A 77 2.98 0.94 -6.37
CA SER A 77 2.00 1.91 -5.91
C SER A 77 1.02 2.23 -7.03
N SER A 78 -0.28 2.23 -6.74
CA SER A 78 -1.30 2.61 -7.71
C SER A 78 -1.89 3.98 -7.37
N SER A 79 -2.07 4.82 -8.39
CA SER A 79 -2.80 6.09 -8.36
C SER A 79 -4.01 6.00 -9.30
N ASP A 80 -4.80 7.06 -9.47
CA ASP A 80 -5.96 7.02 -10.38
C ASP A 80 -5.55 6.76 -11.85
N ALA A 81 -4.48 7.42 -12.29
CA ALA A 81 -4.03 7.36 -13.68
C ALA A 81 -3.11 6.16 -13.98
N THR A 82 -2.18 5.84 -13.08
CA THR A 82 -1.10 4.88 -13.34
C THR A 82 -0.81 3.97 -12.15
N THR A 83 -0.32 2.78 -12.45
CA THR A 83 0.33 1.89 -11.49
C THR A 83 1.82 1.91 -11.73
N THR A 84 2.59 2.30 -10.72
CA THR A 84 4.05 2.41 -10.76
C THR A 84 4.69 1.25 -10.02
N PHE A 85 5.58 0.53 -10.67
CA PHE A 85 6.40 -0.53 -10.09
C PHE A 85 7.78 0.02 -9.73
N LYS A 86 8.29 -0.34 -8.55
CA LYS A 86 9.64 0.04 -8.10
C LYS A 86 10.70 -0.94 -8.59
N VAL A 87 10.62 -1.25 -9.88
CA VAL A 87 11.54 -2.14 -10.57
C VAL A 87 11.91 -1.50 -11.89
N SER A 88 13.12 -1.78 -12.35
CA SER A 88 13.57 -1.32 -13.66
C SER A 88 12.75 -2.02 -14.77
N PRO A 89 12.51 -1.37 -15.91
CA PRO A 89 11.82 -1.98 -17.05
C PRO A 89 12.49 -3.26 -17.57
N LYS A 90 13.82 -3.37 -17.41
CA LYS A 90 14.61 -4.54 -17.82
C LYS A 90 14.58 -5.69 -16.82
N GLU A 91 14.18 -5.42 -15.59
CA GLU A 91 14.19 -6.37 -14.47
C GLU A 91 12.78 -6.84 -14.12
N ILE A 92 11.76 -6.37 -14.84
CA ILE A 92 10.39 -6.76 -14.60
C ILE A 92 10.12 -8.13 -15.22
N ASP A 93 10.18 -9.15 -14.38
CA ASP A 93 9.94 -10.53 -14.78
C ASP A 93 8.50 -10.98 -14.49
N ALA A 94 8.05 -12.01 -15.22
CA ALA A 94 6.79 -12.69 -14.94
C ALA A 94 6.69 -13.16 -13.48
N LYS A 95 7.80 -13.58 -12.87
CA LYS A 95 7.86 -13.94 -11.44
C LYS A 95 7.57 -12.77 -10.50
N PHE A 96 7.96 -11.56 -10.87
CA PHE A 96 7.68 -10.36 -10.09
C PHE A 96 6.18 -10.04 -10.14
N LEU A 97 5.58 -10.21 -11.32
CA LEU A 97 4.18 -9.89 -11.64
C LEU A 97 3.17 -10.96 -11.18
N ALA A 98 3.53 -12.24 -11.15
CA ALA A 98 2.61 -13.35 -10.88
C ALA A 98 1.93 -13.36 -9.48
N ASP A 99 2.46 -12.59 -8.51
CA ASP A 99 1.92 -12.49 -7.14
C ASP A 99 1.29 -11.11 -6.86
N LEU A 100 1.18 -10.26 -7.88
CA LEU A 100 0.72 -8.88 -7.73
C LEU A 100 -0.79 -8.77 -7.95
N GLU A 101 -1.50 -8.35 -6.90
CA GLU A 101 -2.88 -7.88 -6.97
C GLU A 101 -2.89 -6.35 -7.01
N ILE A 102 -3.24 -5.74 -8.14
CA ILE A 102 -3.28 -4.30 -8.32
C ILE A 102 -4.71 -3.80 -8.02
N LYS A 103 -4.84 -2.89 -7.05
CA LYS A 103 -6.10 -2.23 -6.71
C LYS A 103 -6.08 -0.79 -7.19
N ASN A 104 -7.04 -0.43 -8.03
CA ASN A 104 -7.22 0.93 -8.54
C ASN A 104 -8.73 1.26 -8.64
N ASN A 105 -9.08 2.45 -9.14
CA ASN A 105 -10.49 2.88 -9.26
C ASN A 105 -11.32 2.07 -10.27
N TYR A 106 -10.68 1.35 -11.20
CA TYR A 106 -11.35 0.53 -12.20
C TYR A 106 -11.63 -0.90 -11.70
N GLY A 107 -10.98 -1.31 -10.61
CA GLY A 107 -11.20 -2.59 -9.99
C GLY A 107 -9.95 -3.18 -9.34
N THR A 108 -10.07 -4.47 -9.02
CA THR A 108 -8.96 -5.28 -8.51
C THR A 108 -8.52 -6.24 -9.60
N PHE A 109 -7.27 -6.09 -10.05
CA PHE A 109 -6.68 -6.88 -11.12
C PHE A 109 -5.63 -7.82 -10.53
N LYS A 110 -5.86 -9.13 -10.65
CA LYS A 110 -4.88 -10.16 -10.32
C LYS A 110 -4.14 -10.61 -11.57
N LEU A 111 -2.82 -10.54 -11.51
CA LEU A 111 -1.90 -10.94 -12.58
C LEU A 111 -1.58 -12.44 -12.52
N ASP A 112 -2.62 -13.28 -12.44
CA ASP A 112 -2.46 -14.74 -12.31
C ASP A 112 -2.22 -15.46 -13.65
N SER A 113 -2.48 -14.78 -14.77
CA SER A 113 -2.44 -15.35 -16.13
C SER A 113 -1.26 -14.82 -16.93
N THR A 114 -0.57 -15.68 -17.69
CA THR A 114 0.56 -15.30 -18.54
C THR A 114 0.18 -14.18 -19.53
N ASP A 115 -1.01 -14.23 -20.13
CA ASP A 115 -1.46 -13.21 -21.10
C ASP A 115 -1.54 -11.81 -20.47
N LYS A 116 -1.99 -11.71 -19.21
CA LYS A 116 -2.04 -10.44 -18.48
C LYS A 116 -0.66 -9.90 -18.18
N ILE A 117 0.27 -10.79 -17.83
CA ILE A 117 1.67 -10.46 -17.54
C ILE A 117 2.34 -9.95 -18.82
N ASP A 118 2.17 -10.65 -19.94
CA ASP A 118 2.73 -10.26 -21.24
C ASP A 118 2.17 -8.93 -21.73
N TRP A 119 0.86 -8.71 -21.53
CA TRP A 119 0.23 -7.43 -21.80
C TRP A 119 0.86 -6.30 -20.97
N VAL A 120 1.07 -6.52 -19.67
CA VAL A 120 1.71 -5.54 -18.78
C VAL A 120 3.12 -5.25 -19.26
N ILE A 121 3.94 -6.26 -19.52
CA ILE A 121 5.32 -6.11 -19.97
C ILE A 121 5.39 -5.29 -21.27
N SER A 122 4.46 -5.54 -22.20
CA SER A 122 4.39 -4.84 -23.49
C SER A 122 3.94 -3.38 -23.36
N ASN A 123 3.15 -3.04 -22.34
CA ASN A 123 2.58 -1.71 -22.12
C ASN A 123 3.29 -0.91 -21.01
N ILE A 124 4.46 -1.37 -20.55
CA ILE A 124 5.26 -0.65 -19.56
C ILE A 124 5.94 0.57 -20.19
N HIS A 125 5.92 1.67 -19.44
CA HIS A 125 6.66 2.88 -19.74
C HIS A 125 7.73 3.15 -18.68
N ASN A 126 8.84 3.74 -19.12
CA ASN A 126 9.93 4.15 -18.23
C ASN A 126 9.53 5.39 -17.43
N SER A 127 9.80 5.39 -16.13
CA SER A 127 9.56 6.57 -15.29
C SER A 127 10.59 7.65 -15.55
N GLN A 128 10.13 8.89 -15.69
CA GLN A 128 10.99 10.07 -15.76
C GLN A 128 11.69 10.38 -14.41
N PHE A 129 11.19 9.82 -13.30
CA PHE A 129 11.70 10.09 -11.94
C PHE A 129 12.86 9.19 -11.52
N GLY A 130 13.25 8.23 -12.38
CA GLY A 130 14.44 7.42 -12.16
C GLY A 130 14.41 6.11 -12.95
N PRO A 131 15.58 5.57 -13.33
CA PRO A 131 15.70 4.36 -14.16
C PRO A 131 15.17 3.09 -13.46
N ASN A 132 15.06 3.13 -12.13
CA ASN A 132 14.66 2.00 -11.29
C ASN A 132 13.13 1.96 -11.04
N SER A 133 12.36 2.61 -11.91
CA SER A 133 10.91 2.59 -11.81
C SER A 133 10.26 2.62 -13.18
N CYS A 134 9.14 1.92 -13.30
CA CYS A 134 8.36 1.83 -14.51
C CYS A 134 6.87 1.91 -14.16
N TYR A 135 6.02 2.22 -15.13
CA TYR A 135 4.59 2.38 -14.88
C TYR A 135 3.72 1.90 -16.05
N VAL A 136 2.47 1.61 -15.74
CA VAL A 136 1.40 1.26 -16.68
C VAL A 136 0.21 2.18 -16.45
N TYR A 137 -0.48 2.57 -17.52
CA TYR A 137 -1.72 3.33 -17.44
C TYR A 137 -2.90 2.45 -17.01
N ASN A 138 -3.55 2.80 -15.91
CA ASN A 138 -4.65 2.02 -15.35
C ASN A 138 -5.86 1.96 -16.27
N LYS A 139 -6.15 3.04 -17.01
CA LYS A 139 -7.24 3.07 -17.98
C LYS A 139 -7.02 2.11 -19.15
N ALA A 140 -5.78 2.02 -19.65
CA ALA A 140 -5.42 1.08 -20.70
C ALA A 140 -5.50 -0.36 -20.19
N MET A 141 -5.00 -0.62 -18.98
CA MET A 141 -5.06 -1.92 -18.33
C MET A 141 -6.51 -2.38 -18.10
N ALA A 142 -7.42 -1.48 -17.71
CA ALA A 142 -8.83 -1.81 -17.53
C ALA A 142 -9.59 -2.05 -18.85
N ALA A 143 -9.13 -1.43 -19.95
CA ALA A 143 -9.74 -1.58 -21.28
C ALA A 143 -9.23 -2.82 -22.04
N ALA A 144 -8.10 -3.39 -21.62
CA ALA A 144 -7.47 -4.54 -22.24
C ALA A 144 -8.32 -5.81 -22.09
N ALA A 145 -8.42 -6.60 -23.17
CA ALA A 145 -9.28 -7.78 -23.26
C ALA A 145 -8.91 -8.85 -22.21
N GLU A 146 -7.64 -8.92 -21.85
CA GLU A 146 -7.04 -9.83 -20.88
C GLU A 146 -7.47 -9.53 -19.44
N PHE A 147 -7.89 -8.29 -19.18
CA PHE A 147 -8.30 -7.78 -17.87
C PHE A 147 -9.80 -7.51 -17.77
N GLN A 148 -10.47 -7.40 -18.90
CA GLN A 148 -11.91 -7.49 -18.95
C GLN A 148 -12.25 -8.89 -18.46
N LYS A 149 -12.86 -9.01 -17.27
CA LYS A 149 -13.68 -10.19 -17.00
C LYS A 149 -14.57 -10.30 -18.23
N GLN A 150 -14.63 -11.48 -18.86
CA GLN A 150 -15.72 -11.76 -19.78
C GLN A 150 -16.94 -11.21 -19.07
N LYS A 151 -17.55 -10.17 -19.64
CA LYS A 151 -18.94 -9.94 -19.36
C LYS A 151 -19.53 -11.26 -19.82
N SER A 152 -19.71 -12.19 -18.88
CA SER A 152 -20.77 -13.16 -18.98
C SER A 152 -21.92 -12.28 -19.44
N ASP A 153 -22.33 -12.49 -20.68
CA ASP A 153 -23.51 -11.86 -21.23
C ASP A 153 -24.60 -12.17 -20.21
N VAL A 154 -24.78 -11.26 -19.24
CA VAL A 154 -26.07 -11.02 -18.64
C VAL A 154 -26.79 -10.19 -19.70
N ASP A 155 -26.93 -10.82 -20.87
CA ASP A 155 -28.11 -10.79 -21.69
C ASP A 155 -29.15 -11.66 -20.95
N GLU A 156 -29.41 -11.36 -19.66
CA GLU A 156 -30.79 -11.44 -19.22
C GLU A 156 -31.47 -10.35 -20.02
N ASN A 157 -31.90 -10.79 -21.21
CA ASN A 157 -32.41 -10.00 -22.30
C ASN A 157 -33.34 -8.98 -21.67
N VAL A 158 -32.95 -7.70 -21.63
CA VAL A 158 -33.76 -6.66 -20.95
C VAL A 158 -35.20 -6.69 -21.48
N PHE A 159 -35.36 -7.13 -22.72
CA PHE A 159 -36.65 -7.44 -23.35
C PHE A 159 -37.44 -8.57 -22.67
N ASP A 160 -36.82 -9.62 -22.14
CA ASP A 160 -37.49 -10.68 -21.36
C ASP A 160 -38.00 -10.15 -20.01
N LEU A 161 -37.22 -9.33 -19.31
CA LEU A 161 -37.67 -8.67 -18.07
C LEU A 161 -38.82 -7.68 -18.35
N ILE A 162 -38.75 -6.94 -19.46
CA ILE A 162 -39.84 -6.06 -19.91
C ILE A 162 -41.09 -6.87 -20.28
N ARG A 163 -40.93 -8.00 -20.98
CA ARG A 163 -42.03 -8.91 -21.34
C ARG A 163 -42.70 -9.52 -20.10
N GLN A 164 -41.91 -9.97 -19.13
CA GLN A 164 -42.42 -10.52 -17.88
C GLN A 164 -43.16 -9.47 -17.05
N TRP A 165 -42.59 -8.26 -16.91
CA TRP A 165 -43.26 -7.14 -16.25
C TRP A 165 -44.58 -6.75 -16.94
N ALA A 166 -44.60 -6.73 -18.28
CA ALA A 166 -45.80 -6.42 -19.06
C ALA A 166 -46.89 -7.50 -18.89
N TYR A 167 -46.50 -8.77 -18.78
CA TYR A 167 -47.39 -9.88 -18.48
C TYR A 167 -47.99 -9.75 -17.07
N GLU A 168 -47.17 -9.50 -16.04
CA GLU A 168 -47.62 -9.31 -14.66
C GLU A 168 -48.56 -8.11 -14.48
N LYS A 169 -48.42 -7.08 -15.34
CA LYS A 169 -49.31 -5.91 -15.38
C LYS A 169 -50.53 -6.09 -16.28
N GLY A 170 -50.68 -7.22 -16.96
CA GLY A 170 -51.82 -7.51 -17.85
C GLY A 170 -51.84 -6.67 -19.13
N ILE A 171 -50.69 -6.10 -19.52
CA ILE A 171 -50.58 -5.21 -20.70
C ILE A 171 -50.61 -6.03 -22.00
N THR A 172 -50.19 -7.29 -21.96
CA THR A 172 -50.11 -8.16 -23.15
C THR A 172 -51.40 -8.94 -23.45
N SER A 173 -52.46 -8.77 -22.65
CA SER A 173 -53.73 -9.52 -22.76
C SER A 173 -54.43 -9.38 -24.12
N ASN A 174 -54.08 -8.36 -24.92
CA ASN A 174 -54.67 -8.07 -26.24
C ASN A 174 -53.62 -7.80 -27.33
N GLY A 175 -52.33 -8.10 -27.11
CA GLY A 175 -51.24 -7.78 -28.04
C GLY A 175 -50.77 -9.00 -28.85
N ASP A 176 -50.78 -8.89 -30.18
CA ASP A 176 -50.35 -9.94 -31.11
C ASP A 176 -48.82 -10.19 -30.98
N PRO A 177 -48.37 -11.42 -30.69
CA PRO A 177 -46.96 -11.72 -30.39
C PRO A 177 -46.01 -11.68 -31.62
N LYS A 178 -46.45 -11.15 -32.77
CA LYS A 178 -45.71 -11.19 -34.05
C LYS A 178 -45.41 -9.83 -34.71
N THR A 179 -45.52 -8.71 -34.00
CA THR A 179 -45.13 -7.37 -34.51
C THR A 179 -44.06 -6.71 -33.68
#